data_AF-A0A9N9KH67-F1
#
_entry.id   AF-A0A9N9KH67-F1
#
_cell.length_a   1.000
_cell.length_b   1.000
_cell.length_c   1.000
_cell.angle_alpha   90.00
_cell.angle_beta   90.00
_cell.angle_gamma   90.00
#
_symmetry.space_group_name_H-M   'P 1'
#
loop_
_entity.id
_entity.type
_entity.pdbx_description
1 polymer ?
#
loop_
_entity_poly.entity_id
_entity_poly.type
_entity_poly.pdbx_seq_one_letter_code
_entity_poly.pdbx_strand_id
1 'polypeptide(L)'
;VPVVDIVPTAKKCTQNKKLRSPESEPWWKTALTLSYLKVAAPHHKKLWEDKYNKAREYLSKQIGDAAAEKELLDCADAYVIDNVTKKVEKDHKKTAALPIIQEAASPEKHKEIVSKQKDDGCIELDDSVCKELDAPKEDIITTIRKKIPNKKLQSPEFSSSLETAINLSYLKNAAGKYEDDWKDKYNKA
;
A
#
# COMPACT_ATOMS: atom_id res chain seq x y z
N VAL A 1 -1.80 9.79 -3.38
CA VAL A 1 -2.80 8.81 -2.89
C VAL A 1 -3.86 9.60 -2.17
N PRO A 2 -5.14 9.56 -2.61
CA PRO A 2 -6.20 10.21 -1.83
C PRO A 2 -6.18 9.59 -0.43
N VAL A 3 -6.20 10.43 0.60
CA VAL A 3 -6.38 9.98 1.98
C VAL A 3 -7.74 9.31 2.02
N VAL A 4 -7.76 7.98 1.97
CA VAL A 4 -9.01 7.21 2.10
C VAL A 4 -9.58 7.56 3.45
N ASP A 5 -10.83 8.01 3.49
CA ASP A 5 -11.53 8.21 4.76
C ASP A 5 -11.62 6.85 5.46
N ILE A 6 -10.90 6.73 6.58
CA ILE A 6 -10.77 5.49 7.35
C ILE A 6 -11.97 5.25 8.26
N VAL A 7 -12.74 6.31 8.59
CA VAL A 7 -13.85 6.22 9.55
C VAL A 7 -14.94 5.27 9.08
N PRO A 8 -15.41 5.29 7.81
CA PRO A 8 -16.41 4.33 7.33
C PRO A 8 -15.95 2.87 7.44
N THR A 9 -14.66 2.61 7.29
CA THR A 9 -14.11 1.25 7.41
C THR A 9 -14.02 0.83 8.88
N ALA A 10 -13.52 1.70 9.75
CA ALA A 10 -13.44 1.43 11.18
C ALA A 10 -14.84 1.17 11.80
N LYS A 11 -15.86 1.92 11.39
CA LYS A 11 -17.26 1.75 11.83
C LYS A 11 -17.85 0.34 11.60
N LYS A 12 -17.27 -0.46 10.70
CA LYS A 12 -17.74 -1.83 10.41
C LYS A 12 -17.52 -2.81 11.57
N CYS A 13 -16.61 -2.52 12.50
CA CYS A 13 -16.30 -3.39 13.64
C CYS A 13 -17.44 -3.49 14.67
N THR A 14 -18.37 -2.54 14.69
CA THR A 14 -19.42 -2.40 15.72
C THR A 14 -20.80 -2.44 15.08
N GLN A 15 -21.80 -2.95 15.80
CA GLN A 15 -23.22 -2.87 15.43
C GLN A 15 -23.96 -1.77 16.21
N ASN A 16 -23.28 -1.05 17.10
CA ASN A 16 -23.84 -0.01 17.95
C ASN A 16 -24.39 1.15 17.11
N LYS A 17 -25.71 1.36 17.16
CA LYS A 17 -26.41 2.38 16.36
C LYS A 17 -25.88 3.79 16.61
N LYS A 18 -25.50 4.10 17.85
CA LYS A 18 -24.96 5.40 18.23
C LYS A 18 -23.58 5.62 17.64
N LEU A 19 -22.71 4.60 17.65
CA LEU A 19 -21.38 4.67 17.03
C LEU A 19 -21.41 4.60 15.50
N ARG A 20 -22.53 4.19 14.91
CA ARG A 20 -22.74 4.19 13.45
C ARG A 20 -23.31 5.49 12.91
N SER A 21 -23.87 6.34 13.77
CA SER A 21 -24.48 7.61 13.34
C SER A 21 -23.44 8.52 12.68
N PRO A 22 -23.85 9.46 11.81
CA PRO A 22 -22.95 10.49 11.28
C PRO A 22 -22.29 11.33 12.38
N GLU A 23 -23.03 11.65 13.44
CA GLU A 23 -22.57 12.46 14.58
C GLU A 23 -21.39 11.84 15.34
N SER A 24 -21.20 10.53 15.24
CA SER A 24 -20.06 9.84 15.88
C SER A 24 -18.72 10.03 15.18
N GLU A 25 -18.69 10.66 13.99
CA GLU A 25 -17.46 10.82 13.20
C GLU A 25 -16.30 11.49 13.98
N PRO A 26 -16.50 12.58 14.75
CA PRO A 26 -15.46 13.15 15.58
C PRO A 26 -14.94 12.16 16.64
N TRP A 27 -15.83 11.34 17.22
CA TRP A 27 -15.44 10.33 18.22
C TRP A 27 -14.53 9.28 17.61
N TRP A 28 -14.85 8.80 16.39
CA TRP A 28 -14.00 7.89 15.64
C TRP A 28 -12.63 8.48 15.32
N LYS A 29 -12.59 9.72 14.82
CA LYS A 29 -11.33 10.41 14.52
C LYS A 29 -10.46 10.56 15.77
N THR A 30 -11.06 10.93 16.90
CA THR A 30 -10.37 11.01 18.19
C THR A 30 -9.87 9.62 18.63
N ALA A 31 -10.73 8.60 18.65
CA ALA A 31 -10.37 7.25 19.07
C ALA A 31 -9.22 6.68 18.22
N LEU A 32 -9.31 6.79 16.89
CA LEU A 32 -8.26 6.33 15.96
C LEU A 32 -6.93 7.05 16.19
N THR A 33 -6.97 8.36 16.49
CA THR A 33 -5.76 9.13 16.81
C THR A 33 -5.13 8.67 18.13
N LEU A 34 -5.94 8.43 19.16
CA LEU A 34 -5.48 7.91 20.44
C LEU A 34 -4.88 6.51 20.30
N SER A 35 -5.53 5.63 19.54
CA SER A 35 -5.04 4.29 19.20
C SER A 35 -3.70 4.35 18.47
N TYR A 36 -3.57 5.24 17.48
CA TYR A 36 -2.30 5.45 16.76
C TYR A 36 -1.17 5.89 17.69
N LEU A 37 -1.39 6.86 18.57
CA LEU A 37 -0.36 7.33 19.51
C LEU A 37 0.14 6.20 20.43
N LYS A 38 -0.77 5.35 20.93
CA LYS A 38 -0.42 4.18 21.75
C LYS A 38 0.47 3.20 20.99
N VAL A 39 0.13 2.90 19.73
CA VAL A 39 0.83 1.91 18.91
C VAL A 39 2.16 2.45 18.36
N ALA A 40 2.15 3.67 17.82
CA ALA A 40 3.29 4.21 17.08
C ALA A 40 4.32 4.95 17.95
N ALA A 41 3.91 5.46 19.11
CA ALA A 41 4.77 6.28 19.95
C ALA A 41 4.74 5.90 21.46
N PRO A 42 4.79 4.61 21.84
CA PRO A 42 4.70 4.19 23.24
C PRO A 42 5.85 4.75 24.09
N HIS A 43 7.05 4.86 23.52
CA HIS A 43 8.24 5.41 24.20
C HIS A 43 8.23 6.93 24.35
N HIS A 44 7.34 7.62 23.63
CA HIS A 44 7.20 9.08 23.70
C HIS A 44 5.94 9.50 24.47
N LYS A 45 5.43 8.62 25.34
CA LYS A 45 4.20 8.83 26.13
C LYS A 45 4.12 10.20 26.80
N LYS A 46 5.22 10.65 27.41
CA LYS A 46 5.31 11.96 28.10
C LYS A 46 4.97 13.16 27.18
N LEU A 47 5.10 13.04 25.86
CA LEU A 47 4.79 14.12 24.92
C LEU A 47 3.29 14.23 24.61
N TRP A 48 2.52 13.17 24.83
CA TRP A 48 1.12 13.09 24.40
C TRP A 48 0.14 12.70 25.51
N GLU A 49 0.60 12.24 26.68
CA GLU A 49 -0.26 11.73 27.77
C GLU A 49 -1.31 12.75 28.23
N ASP A 50 -0.93 14.01 28.46
CA ASP A 50 -1.89 15.05 28.87
C ASP A 50 -2.97 15.29 27.81
N LYS A 51 -2.59 15.25 26.53
CA LYS A 51 -3.53 15.40 25.41
C LYS A 51 -4.44 14.18 25.28
N TYR A 52 -3.89 13.00 25.53
CA TYR A 52 -4.64 11.75 25.54
C TYR A 52 -5.70 11.74 26.64
N ASN A 53 -5.35 12.16 27.85
CA ASN A 53 -6.30 12.21 28.98
C ASN A 53 -7.45 13.19 28.70
N LYS A 54 -7.15 14.40 28.17
CA LYS A 54 -8.19 15.36 27.75
C LYS A 54 -9.10 14.82 26.65
N ALA A 55 -8.54 14.07 25.69
CA ALA A 55 -9.31 13.43 24.64
C ALA A 55 -10.22 12.30 25.18
N ARG A 56 -9.77 11.56 26.20
CA ARG A 56 -10.62 10.59 26.91
C ARG A 56 -11.76 11.27 27.63
N GLU A 57 -11.49 12.36 28.37
CA GLU A 57 -12.54 13.16 29.02
C GLU A 57 -13.57 13.70 28.02
N TYR A 58 -13.10 14.17 26.85
CA TYR A 58 -13.97 14.57 25.75
C TYR A 58 -14.89 13.42 25.30
N LEU A 59 -14.34 12.24 25.03
CA LEU A 59 -15.12 11.08 24.60
C LEU A 59 -16.16 10.69 25.66
N SER A 60 -15.76 10.60 26.93
CA SER A 60 -16.69 10.28 28.02
C SER A 60 -17.83 11.28 28.12
N LYS A 61 -17.54 12.59 27.99
CA LYS A 61 -18.57 13.64 28.04
C LYS A 61 -19.49 13.63 26.83
N GLN A 62 -18.97 13.41 25.63
CA GLN A 62 -19.77 13.44 24.40
C GLN A 62 -20.62 12.18 24.21
N ILE A 63 -20.06 11.03 24.57
CA ILE A 63 -20.73 9.75 24.41
C ILE A 63 -21.70 9.53 25.56
N GLY A 64 -21.31 9.82 26.81
CA GLY A 64 -22.17 9.64 27.99
C GLY A 64 -22.60 8.19 28.22
N ASP A 65 -21.92 7.23 27.59
CA ASP A 65 -22.17 5.79 27.67
C ASP A 65 -20.80 5.10 27.68
N ALA A 66 -20.44 4.57 28.86
CA ALA A 66 -19.14 3.94 29.08
C ALA A 66 -18.97 2.65 28.26
N ALA A 67 -20.05 1.91 28.00
CA ALA A 67 -19.99 0.70 27.19
C ALA A 67 -19.72 1.04 25.72
N ALA A 68 -20.39 2.06 25.20
CA ALA A 68 -20.15 2.55 23.84
C ALA A 68 -18.76 3.20 23.69
N GLU A 69 -18.27 3.94 24.69
CA GLU A 69 -16.90 4.48 24.66
C GLU A 69 -15.86 3.35 24.63
N LYS A 70 -16.02 2.32 25.48
CA LYS A 70 -15.11 1.17 25.48
C LYS A 70 -15.13 0.45 24.13
N GLU A 71 -16.31 0.16 23.59
CA GLU A 71 -16.47 -0.49 22.29
C GLU A 71 -15.79 0.31 21.17
N LEU A 72 -15.96 1.64 21.15
CA LEU A 72 -15.31 2.55 20.20
C LEU A 72 -13.78 2.44 20.27
N LEU A 73 -13.20 2.45 21.48
CA LEU A 73 -11.76 2.40 21.68
C LEU A 73 -11.17 1.03 21.31
N ASP A 74 -11.84 -0.06 21.70
CA ASP A 74 -11.43 -1.42 21.35
C ASP A 74 -11.41 -1.61 19.82
N CYS A 75 -12.44 -1.11 19.14
CA CYS A 75 -12.53 -1.08 17.69
C CYS A 75 -11.41 -0.28 17.03
N ALA A 76 -11.14 0.93 17.53
CA ALA A 76 -10.09 1.78 17.00
C ALA A 76 -8.70 1.16 17.21
N ASP A 77 -8.46 0.54 18.37
CA ASP A 77 -7.22 -0.17 18.66
C ASP A 77 -7.01 -1.36 17.71
N ALA A 78 -8.03 -2.21 17.56
CA ALA A 78 -7.97 -3.34 16.63
C ALA A 78 -7.71 -2.90 15.19
N TYR A 79 -8.40 -1.86 14.73
CA TYR A 79 -8.20 -1.31 13.39
C TYR A 79 -6.78 -0.79 13.18
N VAL A 80 -6.25 0.00 14.12
CA VAL A 80 -4.91 0.58 14.02
C VAL A 80 -3.84 -0.53 14.05
N ILE A 81 -3.94 -1.49 14.96
CA ILE A 81 -3.00 -2.61 15.07
C ILE A 81 -2.99 -3.40 13.76
N ASP A 82 -4.15 -3.80 13.24
CA ASP A 82 -4.26 -4.55 11.99
C ASP A 82 -3.61 -3.80 10.81
N ASN A 83 -3.87 -2.49 10.69
CA ASN A 83 -3.29 -1.69 9.60
C ASN A 83 -1.78 -1.48 9.75
N VAL A 84 -1.28 -1.26 10.97
CA VAL A 84 0.15 -1.12 11.24
C VAL A 84 0.87 -2.45 10.96
N THR A 85 0.33 -3.57 11.45
CA THR A 85 0.89 -4.91 11.20
C THR A 85 0.91 -5.23 9.70
N LYS A 86 -0.19 -5.02 8.97
CA LYS A 86 -0.22 -5.19 7.50
C LYS A 86 0.83 -4.35 6.79
N LYS A 87 1.06 -3.12 7.24
CA LYS A 87 2.10 -2.27 6.69
C LYS A 87 3.49 -2.85 6.96
N VAL A 88 3.78 -3.25 8.20
CA VAL A 88 5.07 -3.85 8.59
C VAL A 88 5.31 -5.16 7.82
N GLU A 89 4.31 -6.03 7.70
CA GLU A 89 4.43 -7.27 6.92
C GLU A 89 4.72 -7.00 5.45
N LYS A 90 4.02 -6.03 4.84
CA LYS A 90 4.25 -5.66 3.44
C LYS A 90 5.66 -5.11 3.24
N ASP A 91 6.09 -4.23 4.13
CA ASP A 91 7.43 -3.63 4.08
C ASP A 91 8.51 -4.70 4.32
N HIS A 92 8.31 -5.62 5.28
CA HIS A 92 9.21 -6.73 5.54
C HIS A 92 9.31 -7.70 4.36
N LYS A 93 8.17 -8.11 3.78
CA LYS A 93 8.14 -8.96 2.57
C LYS A 93 8.90 -8.30 1.43
N LYS A 94 8.74 -6.98 1.23
CA LYS A 94 9.47 -6.24 0.21
C LYS A 94 10.98 -6.20 0.50
N THR A 95 11.38 -5.88 1.72
CA THR A 95 12.80 -5.82 2.13
C THR A 95 13.50 -7.18 2.04
N ALA A 96 12.79 -8.28 2.32
CA ALA A 96 13.34 -9.63 2.22
C ALA A 96 13.39 -10.16 0.77
N ALA A 97 12.37 -9.86 -0.05
CA ALA A 97 12.28 -10.40 -1.41
C ALA A 97 13.15 -9.64 -2.43
N LEU A 98 13.31 -8.32 -2.28
CA LEU A 98 14.05 -7.49 -3.25
C LEU A 98 15.51 -7.94 -3.45
N PRO A 99 16.31 -8.21 -2.39
CA PRO A 99 17.69 -8.67 -2.57
C PRO A 99 17.78 -9.99 -3.35
N ILE A 100 16.87 -10.94 -3.09
CA ILE A 100 16.83 -12.24 -3.79
C ILE A 100 16.64 -12.04 -5.29
N ILE A 101 15.68 -11.18 -5.67
CA ILE A 101 15.41 -10.86 -7.08
C ILE A 101 16.60 -10.12 -7.71
N GLN A 102 17.23 -9.20 -6.98
CA GLN A 102 18.41 -8.48 -7.45
C GLN A 102 19.65 -9.37 -7.62
N GLU A 103 19.81 -10.39 -6.78
CA GLU A 103 20.87 -11.40 -6.93
C GLU A 103 20.63 -12.31 -8.13
N ALA A 104 19.38 -12.74 -8.35
CA ALA A 104 18.98 -13.55 -9.50
C ALA A 104 19.08 -12.81 -10.84
N ALA A 105 19.00 -11.47 -10.82
CA ALA A 105 19.10 -10.65 -12.02
C ALA A 105 20.51 -10.73 -12.64
N SER A 106 20.57 -11.21 -13.88
CA SER A 106 21.79 -11.33 -14.70
C SER A 106 22.01 -10.09 -15.58
N PRO A 107 23.26 -9.71 -15.89
CA PRO A 107 23.57 -8.69 -16.87
C PRO A 107 22.96 -8.92 -18.25
N GLU A 108 22.89 -10.18 -18.67
CA GLU A 108 22.48 -10.55 -20.02
C GLU A 108 20.97 -10.36 -20.22
N LYS A 109 20.19 -10.70 -19.20
CA LYS A 109 18.72 -10.64 -19.25
C LYS A 109 18.18 -9.21 -19.35
N HIS A 110 18.76 -8.26 -18.62
CA HIS A 110 18.30 -6.88 -18.72
C HIS A 110 18.72 -6.23 -20.06
N LYS A 111 19.90 -6.59 -20.60
CA LYS A 111 20.30 -6.19 -21.95
C LYS A 111 19.35 -6.74 -23.01
N GLU A 112 18.89 -7.98 -22.85
CA GLU A 112 17.87 -8.57 -23.72
C GLU A 112 16.56 -7.77 -23.70
N ILE A 113 15.99 -7.53 -22.52
CA ILE A 113 14.74 -6.74 -22.36
C ILE A 113 14.87 -5.37 -23.05
N VAL A 114 16.00 -4.71 -22.80
CA VAL A 114 16.26 -3.35 -23.26
C VAL A 114 16.69 -3.31 -24.73
N SER A 115 17.05 -4.44 -25.34
CA SER A 115 17.28 -4.56 -26.79
C SER A 115 15.98 -4.66 -27.58
N LYS A 116 14.88 -5.07 -26.94
CA LYS A 116 13.55 -5.23 -27.56
C LYS A 116 12.73 -3.93 -27.54
N GLN A 117 13.31 -2.83 -27.07
CA GLN A 117 12.66 -1.51 -27.13
C GLN A 117 12.52 -1.04 -28.57
N LYS A 118 11.30 -0.67 -28.94
CA LYS A 118 10.96 -0.11 -30.26
C LYS A 118 11.33 1.38 -30.33
N ASP A 119 11.34 1.93 -31.55
CA ASP A 119 11.65 3.35 -31.79
C ASP A 119 10.68 4.32 -31.09
N ASP A 120 9.45 3.89 -30.83
CA ASP A 120 8.43 4.64 -30.08
C ASP A 120 8.58 4.53 -28.56
N GLY A 121 9.62 3.84 -28.08
CA GLY A 121 9.92 3.62 -26.66
C GLY A 121 9.21 2.41 -26.04
N CYS A 122 8.27 1.77 -26.75
CA CYS A 122 7.54 0.61 -26.27
C CYS A 122 8.47 -0.59 -26.02
N ILE A 123 8.25 -1.30 -24.91
CA ILE A 123 8.96 -2.54 -24.57
C ILE A 123 7.93 -3.64 -24.30
N GLU A 124 7.82 -4.61 -25.20
CA GLU A 124 6.92 -5.76 -25.02
C GLU A 124 7.36 -6.64 -23.86
N LEU A 125 6.41 -7.21 -23.12
CA LEU A 125 6.70 -8.03 -21.95
C LEU A 125 7.44 -9.30 -22.37
N ASP A 126 8.64 -9.46 -21.82
CA ASP A 126 9.59 -10.48 -22.21
C ASP A 126 9.34 -11.82 -21.50
N ASP A 127 9.59 -12.93 -22.19
CA ASP A 127 9.45 -14.28 -21.61
C ASP A 127 10.40 -14.51 -20.44
N SER A 128 11.59 -13.89 -20.43
CA SER A 128 12.53 -13.97 -19.30
C SER A 128 11.94 -13.33 -18.04
N VAL A 129 11.24 -12.20 -18.19
CA VAL A 129 10.53 -11.53 -17.09
C VAL A 129 9.39 -12.40 -16.59
N CYS A 130 8.62 -13.03 -17.49
CA CYS A 130 7.55 -13.94 -17.11
C CYS A 130 8.07 -15.16 -16.32
N LYS A 131 9.21 -15.74 -16.74
CA LYS A 131 9.87 -16.85 -16.04
C LYS A 131 10.35 -16.46 -14.64
N GLU A 132 10.91 -15.26 -14.48
CA GLU A 132 11.35 -14.79 -13.16
C GLU A 132 10.20 -14.45 -12.22
N LEU A 133 9.07 -14.00 -12.78
CA LEU A 133 7.84 -13.77 -12.03
C LEU A 133 7.02 -15.05 -11.79
N ASP A 134 7.49 -16.19 -12.31
CA ASP A 134 6.85 -17.51 -12.23
C ASP A 134 5.36 -17.48 -12.57
N ALA A 135 5.02 -16.77 -13.66
CA ALA A 135 3.63 -16.59 -14.08
C ALA A 135 3.51 -16.39 -15.60
N PRO A 136 2.41 -16.85 -16.21
CA PRO A 136 2.10 -16.55 -17.61
C PRO A 136 1.89 -15.05 -17.84
N LYS A 137 2.25 -14.58 -19.04
CA LYS A 137 2.07 -13.19 -19.49
C LYS A 137 0.65 -12.64 -19.21
N GLU A 138 -0.37 -13.40 -19.60
CA GLU A 138 -1.78 -13.00 -19.43
C GLU A 138 -2.20 -12.86 -17.96
N ASP A 139 -1.68 -13.72 -17.09
CA ASP A 139 -1.97 -13.69 -15.65
C ASP A 139 -1.32 -12.48 -14.99
N ILE A 140 -0.08 -12.15 -15.38
CA ILE A 140 0.65 -10.96 -14.92
C ILE A 140 -0.13 -9.70 -15.32
N ILE A 141 -0.47 -9.57 -16.60
CA ILE A 141 -1.20 -8.41 -17.14
C ILE A 141 -2.56 -8.28 -16.46
N THR A 142 -3.32 -9.38 -16.34
CA THR A 142 -4.64 -9.40 -15.69
C THR A 142 -4.56 -9.01 -14.22
N THR A 143 -3.57 -9.52 -13.50
CA THR A 143 -3.35 -9.20 -12.09
C THR A 143 -3.05 -7.72 -11.88
N ILE A 144 -2.18 -7.14 -12.70
CA ILE A 144 -1.81 -5.72 -12.62
C ILE A 144 -3.00 -4.85 -13.00
N ARG A 145 -3.71 -5.19 -14.08
CA ARG A 145 -4.91 -4.49 -14.53
C ARG A 145 -5.98 -4.40 -13.43
N LYS A 146 -6.23 -5.48 -12.69
CA LYS A 146 -7.16 -5.50 -11.55
C LYS A 146 -6.73 -4.60 -10.38
N LYS A 147 -5.42 -4.38 -10.20
CA LYS A 147 -4.86 -3.54 -9.13
C LYS A 147 -4.87 -2.05 -9.47
N ILE A 148 -5.01 -1.68 -10.75
CA ILE A 148 -5.00 -0.29 -11.19
C ILE A 148 -6.38 0.34 -10.92
N PRO A 149 -6.47 1.39 -10.09
CA PRO A 149 -7.75 2.07 -9.82
C PRO A 149 -8.28 2.85 -11.02
N ASN A 150 -7.41 3.24 -11.94
CA ASN A 150 -7.77 4.02 -13.12
C ASN A 150 -8.51 3.14 -14.14
N LYS A 151 -9.81 3.37 -14.29
CA LYS A 151 -10.69 2.63 -15.22
C LYS A 151 -10.24 2.71 -16.68
N LYS A 152 -9.61 3.82 -17.11
CA LYS A 152 -9.09 3.95 -18.48
C LYS A 152 -8.00 2.91 -18.74
N LEU A 153 -7.06 2.75 -17.81
CA LEU A 153 -5.98 1.77 -17.90
C LEU A 153 -6.43 0.31 -17.70
N GLN A 154 -7.71 0.08 -17.41
CA GLN A 154 -8.30 -1.26 -17.39
C GLN A 154 -8.71 -1.74 -18.78
N SER A 155 -8.75 -0.85 -19.77
CA SER A 155 -9.08 -1.21 -21.15
C SER A 155 -7.95 -2.03 -21.80
N PRO A 156 -8.27 -3.07 -22.61
CA PRO A 156 -7.27 -3.86 -23.36
C PRO A 156 -6.40 -3.01 -24.29
N GLU A 157 -6.87 -1.83 -24.71
CA GLU A 157 -6.12 -0.90 -25.56
C GLU A 157 -4.81 -0.40 -24.92
N PHE A 158 -4.69 -0.45 -23.58
CA PHE A 158 -3.48 -0.06 -22.84
C PHE A 158 -2.57 -1.25 -22.52
N SER A 159 -2.78 -2.44 -23.10
CA SER A 159 -1.97 -3.62 -22.79
C SER A 159 -0.48 -3.38 -23.08
N SER A 160 -0.14 -2.77 -24.21
CA SER A 160 1.24 -2.40 -24.55
C SER A 160 1.88 -1.45 -23.52
N SER A 161 1.13 -0.45 -23.04
CA SER A 161 1.59 0.45 -21.98
C SER A 161 1.78 -0.28 -20.64
N LEU A 162 0.93 -1.27 -20.33
CA LEU A 162 1.08 -2.09 -19.13
C LEU A 162 2.34 -2.98 -19.22
N GLU A 163 2.59 -3.60 -20.36
CA GLU A 163 3.78 -4.40 -20.62
C GLU A 163 5.06 -3.58 -20.45
N THR A 164 5.10 -2.39 -21.06
CA THR A 164 6.21 -1.46 -20.92
C THR A 164 6.41 -1.08 -19.45
N ALA A 165 5.35 -0.73 -18.73
CA ALA A 165 5.42 -0.41 -17.31
C ALA A 165 5.92 -1.57 -16.43
N ILE A 166 5.60 -2.83 -16.79
CA ILE A 166 6.09 -4.03 -16.11
C ILE A 166 7.59 -4.18 -16.32
N ASN A 167 8.07 -4.08 -17.56
CA ASN A 167 9.50 -4.17 -17.87
C ASN A 167 10.31 -3.06 -17.18
N LEU A 168 9.84 -1.81 -17.23
CA LEU A 168 10.48 -0.69 -16.54
C LEU A 168 10.52 -0.90 -15.02
N SER A 169 9.44 -1.44 -14.45
CA SER A 169 9.38 -1.77 -13.02
C SER A 169 10.36 -2.90 -12.66
N TYR A 170 10.47 -3.91 -13.51
CA TYR A 170 11.46 -4.98 -13.34
C TYR A 170 12.88 -4.42 -13.40
N LEU A 171 13.25 -3.65 -14.42
CA LEU A 171 14.57 -3.04 -14.56
C LEU A 171 14.94 -2.21 -13.32
N LYS A 172 14.02 -1.34 -12.88
CA LYS A 172 14.22 -0.49 -11.71
C LYS A 172 14.43 -1.25 -10.41
N ASN A 173 13.68 -2.33 -10.17
CA ASN A 173 13.69 -3.03 -8.89
C ASN A 173 14.67 -4.21 -8.85
N ALA A 174 14.82 -4.94 -9.95
CA ALA A 174 15.67 -6.13 -10.07
C ALA A 174 17.06 -5.82 -10.64
N ALA A 175 17.16 -4.92 -11.62
CA ALA A 175 18.40 -4.60 -12.32
C ALA A 175 19.02 -3.26 -11.90
N GLY A 176 18.66 -2.74 -10.71
CA GLY A 176 19.18 -1.45 -10.22
C GLY A 176 20.71 -1.37 -10.15
N LYS A 177 21.38 -2.50 -9.88
CA LYS A 177 22.85 -2.60 -9.90
C LYS A 177 23.49 -2.38 -11.30
N TYR A 178 22.68 -2.40 -12.36
CA TYR A 178 23.08 -2.19 -13.75
C TYR A 178 22.38 -0.98 -14.37
N GLU A 179 21.99 0.01 -13.56
CA GLU A 179 21.21 1.17 -14.03
C GLU A 179 21.85 1.83 -15.25
N ASP A 180 23.17 2.02 -15.26
CA ASP A 180 23.89 2.65 -16.37
C ASP A 180 23.71 1.92 -17.72
N ASP A 181 23.45 0.61 -17.71
CA ASP A 181 23.26 -0.20 -18.94
C ASP A 181 21.87 0.02 -19.57
N TRP A 182 20.88 0.51 -18.80
CA TRP A 182 19.48 0.60 -19.26
C TRP A 182 18.79 1.95 -19.04
N LYS A 183 19.38 2.88 -18.29
CA LYS A 183 18.77 4.15 -17.90
C LYS A 183 18.30 5.02 -19.07
N ASP A 184 19.13 5.12 -20.11
CA ASP A 184 18.78 5.93 -21.29
C ASP A 184 17.57 5.40 -22.03
N LYS A 185 17.42 4.07 -22.06
CA LYS A 185 16.30 3.36 -22.67
C LYS A 185 15.04 3.51 -21.81
N TYR A 186 15.19 3.42 -20.49
CA TYR A 186 14.13 3.68 -19.53
C TYR A 186 13.57 5.10 -19.62
N ASN A 187 14.42 6.11 -19.82
CA ASN A 187 13.98 7.51 -19.93
C ASN A 187 13.29 7.83 -21.26
N LYS A 188 13.46 7.00 -22.29
CA LYS A 188 12.84 7.15 -23.61
C LYS A 188 11.49 6.44 -23.74
N ALA A 189 11.19 5.51 -22.82
CA ALA A 189 9.92 4.78 -22.75
C ALA A 189 8.85 5.63 -22.04
#